data_AF-A0AB37VYZ5-F1
#
_entry.id   AF-A0AB37VYZ5-F1
#
_cell.length_a   1.000
_cell.length_b   1.000
_cell.length_c   1.000
_cell.angle_alpha   90.00
_cell.angle_beta   90.00
_cell.angle_gamma   90.00
#
_symmetry.space_group_name_H-M   'P 1'
#
loop_
_entity.id
_entity.type
_entity.pdbx_description
1 polymer ?
#
loop_
_entity_poly.entity_id
_entity_poly.type
_entity_poly.pdbx_seq_one_letter_code
_entity_poly.pdbx_strand_id
1 'polypeptide(L)'
;MRPTSHLARTHSEQEIFLLFTNPLSKSGTSVEYQGLDNVFQQNSHWLVIHRDGDLSAPPPQSIADSLYSFEIGSPLGGMMHLPEKLHLGVGDKGIIGRRVSVMTGSTQRPLTLAEGVVGWN
;
A
#
# COMPACT_ATOMS: atom_id res chain seq x y z
N MET A 1 2.47 -8.42 -4.35
CA MET A 1 1.01 -8.10 -4.34
C MET A 1 0.41 -8.41 -5.70
N ARG A 2 -0.90 -8.68 -5.80
CA ARG A 2 -1.58 -8.94 -7.07
C ARG A 2 -2.31 -7.70 -7.63
N PRO A 3 -2.29 -7.44 -8.95
CA PRO A 3 -3.13 -6.42 -9.58
C PRO A 3 -4.63 -6.77 -9.53
N THR A 4 -5.52 -5.77 -9.57
CA THR A 4 -6.99 -5.99 -9.65
C THR A 4 -7.53 -5.93 -11.09
N SER A 5 -8.70 -6.53 -11.31
CA SER A 5 -9.35 -6.72 -12.63
C SER A 5 -9.65 -5.44 -13.41
N HIS A 6 -9.63 -4.27 -12.76
CA HIS A 6 -9.84 -2.99 -13.44
C HIS A 6 -8.67 -2.56 -14.34
N LEU A 7 -7.51 -3.21 -14.19
CA LEU A 7 -6.33 -3.06 -15.06
C LEU A 7 -6.22 -4.16 -16.13
N ALA A 8 -7.21 -5.05 -16.27
CA ALA A 8 -7.12 -6.15 -17.20
C ALA A 8 -7.35 -5.68 -18.66
N ARG A 9 -6.30 -5.20 -19.35
CA ARG A 9 -5.94 -5.69 -20.71
C ARG A 9 -4.66 -5.18 -21.38
N THR A 10 -3.79 -4.38 -20.78
CA THR A 10 -2.63 -3.86 -21.56
C THR A 10 -1.29 -3.81 -20.85
N HIS A 11 -1.20 -4.09 -19.55
CA HIS A 11 0.07 -4.04 -18.83
C HIS A 11 0.41 -5.45 -18.34
N SER A 12 1.61 -5.92 -18.67
CA SER A 12 2.19 -7.15 -18.10
C SER A 12 1.93 -7.23 -16.61
N GLU A 13 1.66 -8.43 -16.08
CA GLU A 13 1.50 -8.75 -14.66
C GLU A 13 2.73 -8.32 -13.83
N GLN A 14 2.91 -7.03 -13.63
CA GLN A 14 4.01 -6.48 -12.86
C GLN A 14 3.66 -6.66 -11.39
N GLU A 15 4.37 -7.59 -10.75
CA GLU A 15 4.30 -7.77 -9.31
C GLU A 15 4.75 -6.48 -8.63
N ILE A 16 3.92 -6.02 -7.70
CA ILE A 16 4.25 -4.88 -6.84
C ILE A 16 4.85 -5.41 -5.55
N PHE A 17 6.03 -4.91 -5.23
CA PHE A 17 6.74 -5.20 -3.99
C PHE A 17 6.67 -4.00 -3.06
N LEU A 18 6.44 -4.26 -1.78
CA LEU A 18 6.46 -3.29 -0.69
C LEU A 18 7.30 -3.87 0.44
N LEU A 19 8.27 -3.12 0.92
CA LEU A 19 9.10 -3.48 2.06
C LEU A 19 9.03 -2.39 3.12
N PHE A 20 8.64 -2.77 4.35
CA PHE A 20 8.51 -1.86 5.48
C PHE A 20 9.68 -2.09 6.44
N THR A 21 10.42 -1.02 6.75
CA THR A 21 11.58 -1.08 7.63
C THR A 21 11.50 0.03 8.68
N ASN A 22 11.76 -0.30 9.94
CA ASN A 22 11.94 0.68 11.00
C ASN A 22 13.45 0.89 11.23
N PRO A 23 14.12 1.81 10.50
CA PRO A 23 15.55 2.02 10.66
C PRO A 23 15.88 2.52 12.07
N LEU A 24 17.01 2.09 12.62
CA LEU A 24 17.48 2.58 13.93
C LEU A 24 17.98 4.04 13.86
N SER A 25 18.37 4.50 12.67
CA SER A 25 19.00 5.80 12.44
C SER A 25 18.00 6.95 12.25
N LYS A 26 16.70 6.66 12.07
CA LYS A 26 15.66 7.67 11.85
C LYS A 26 14.39 7.28 12.60
N SER A 27 13.62 8.27 13.06
CA SER A 27 12.28 8.01 13.57
C SER A 27 11.35 7.58 12.42
N GLY A 28 10.31 6.82 12.70
CA GLY A 28 9.30 6.45 11.71
C GLY A 28 9.56 5.13 10.99
N THR A 29 8.94 4.97 9.81
CA THR A 29 9.01 3.78 8.97
C THR A 29 9.41 4.15 7.55
N SER A 30 10.41 3.45 7.00
CA SER A 30 10.75 3.49 5.59
C SER A 30 9.90 2.48 4.83
N VAL A 31 9.35 2.87 3.68
CA VAL A 31 8.63 1.98 2.79
C VAL A 31 9.30 2.02 1.43
N GLU A 32 9.93 0.92 1.05
CA GLU A 32 10.49 0.72 -0.29
C GLU A 32 9.42 0.06 -1.17
N TYR A 33 9.38 0.46 -2.44
CA TYR A 33 8.41 -0.04 -3.39
C TYR A 33 9.02 -0.23 -4.78
N GLN A 34 8.59 -1.30 -5.47
CA GLN A 34 9.00 -1.62 -6.83
C GLN A 34 7.79 -2.03 -7.67
N GLY A 35 7.87 -1.83 -8.98
CA GLY A 35 6.79 -2.18 -9.93
C GLY A 35 5.66 -1.16 -10.00
N LEU A 36 5.89 0.08 -9.52
CA LEU A 36 4.89 1.15 -9.50
C LEU A 36 5.21 2.33 -10.45
N ASP A 37 6.32 2.27 -11.17
CA ASP A 37 6.91 3.38 -11.93
C ASP A 37 6.01 3.93 -13.05
N ASN A 38 5.18 3.08 -13.65
CA ASN A 38 4.21 3.48 -14.68
C ASN A 38 2.83 3.81 -14.10
N VAL A 39 2.50 3.28 -12.92
CA VAL A 39 1.17 3.43 -12.30
C VAL A 39 1.02 4.84 -11.71
N PHE A 40 2.13 5.44 -11.26
CA PHE A 40 2.15 6.68 -10.49
C PHE A 40 2.34 7.98 -11.28
N GLN A 41 2.32 7.93 -12.62
CA GLN A 41 2.70 9.09 -13.44
C GLN A 41 1.61 10.16 -13.61
N GLN A 42 0.35 9.88 -13.26
CA GLN A 42 -0.76 10.77 -13.60
C GLN A 42 -1.66 11.18 -12.43
N ASN A 43 -1.61 10.51 -11.28
CA ASN A 43 -2.52 10.79 -10.16
C ASN A 43 -1.79 10.67 -8.80
N SER A 44 -2.33 11.29 -7.75
CA SER A 44 -1.96 10.92 -6.39
C SER A 44 -2.37 9.47 -6.13
N HIS A 45 -1.56 8.72 -5.40
CA HIS A 45 -1.86 7.34 -5.02
C HIS A 45 -1.74 7.17 -3.52
N TRP A 46 -2.44 6.18 -2.99
CA TRP A 46 -2.49 5.92 -1.56
C TRP A 46 -2.07 4.49 -1.27
N LEU A 47 -1.20 4.33 -0.30
CA LEU A 47 -0.95 3.06 0.35
C LEU A 47 -1.87 2.95 1.56
N VAL A 48 -2.72 1.92 1.55
CA VAL A 48 -3.72 1.69 2.59
C VAL A 48 -3.46 0.35 3.25
N ILE A 49 -3.29 0.36 4.57
CA ILE A 49 -3.22 -0.86 5.39
C ILE A 49 -4.56 -1.00 6.10
N HIS A 50 -5.26 -2.10 5.83
CA HIS A 50 -6.59 -2.37 6.38
C HIS A 50 -6.48 -2.95 7.79
N ARG A 51 -7.61 -3.14 8.46
CA ARG A 51 -7.66 -3.75 9.80
C ARG A 51 -7.69 -5.28 9.75
N ASP A 52 -8.21 -5.82 8.65
CA ASP A 52 -8.31 -7.24 8.32
C ASP A 52 -7.20 -7.71 7.37
N GLY A 53 -7.17 -9.01 7.08
CA GLY A 53 -6.31 -9.66 6.06
C GLY A 53 -7.10 -10.26 4.90
N ASP A 54 -8.36 -9.87 4.72
CA ASP A 54 -9.30 -10.54 3.82
C ASP A 54 -9.28 -9.93 2.41
N LEU A 55 -8.65 -10.66 1.48
CA LEU A 55 -8.61 -10.31 0.05
C LEU A 55 -9.91 -10.62 -0.70
N SER A 56 -10.90 -11.23 -0.05
CA SER A 56 -12.23 -11.48 -0.63
C SER A 56 -13.25 -10.40 -0.25
N ALA A 57 -12.95 -9.59 0.77
CA ALA A 57 -13.79 -8.49 1.19
C ALA A 57 -13.89 -7.42 0.07
N PRO A 58 -15.05 -6.77 -0.08
CA PRO A 58 -15.25 -5.78 -1.13
C PRO A 58 -14.26 -4.61 -1.01
N PRO A 59 -13.98 -3.89 -2.11
CA PRO A 59 -13.15 -2.70 -2.06
C PRO A 59 -13.69 -1.71 -1.03
N PRO A 60 -12.80 -1.07 -0.24
CA PRO A 60 -13.21 -0.07 0.74
C PRO A 60 -13.97 1.07 0.06
N GLN A 61 -15.11 1.45 0.62
CA GLN A 61 -15.86 2.62 0.15
C GLN A 61 -15.23 3.94 0.61
N SER A 62 -14.37 3.89 1.63
CA SER A 62 -13.64 5.02 2.19
C SER A 62 -12.27 4.57 2.71
N ILE A 63 -11.28 5.46 2.61
CA ILE A 63 -9.94 5.27 3.21
C ILE A 63 -9.97 5.55 4.72
N ALA A 64 -11.00 6.27 5.22
CA ALA A 64 -11.08 6.71 6.61
C ALA A 64 -11.16 5.57 7.64
N ASP A 65 -11.66 4.40 7.25
CA ASP A 65 -11.81 3.23 8.15
C ASP A 65 -10.56 2.34 8.19
N SER A 66 -9.51 2.71 7.44
CA SER A 66 -8.24 1.99 7.41
C SER A 66 -7.50 2.04 8.75
N LEU A 67 -6.55 1.11 8.95
CA LEU A 67 -5.64 1.20 10.07
C LEU A 67 -4.60 2.29 9.84
N TYR A 68 -4.07 2.33 8.61
CA TYR A 68 -3.13 3.34 8.17
C TYR A 68 -3.38 3.71 6.71
N SER A 69 -3.18 4.97 6.37
CA SER A 69 -3.25 5.47 5.00
C SER A 69 -2.20 6.53 4.74
N PHE A 70 -1.41 6.35 3.69
CA PHE A 70 -0.32 7.27 3.33
C PHE A 70 -0.43 7.64 1.86
N GLU A 71 -0.28 8.92 1.55
CA GLU A 71 -0.10 9.35 0.18
C GLU A 71 1.29 8.90 -0.29
N ILE A 72 1.32 8.20 -1.42
CA ILE A 72 2.56 7.80 -2.07
C ILE A 72 3.05 9.02 -2.86
N GLY A 73 4.11 9.64 -2.34
CA GLY A 73 4.75 10.80 -2.96
C GLY A 73 5.42 10.49 -4.30
N SER A 74 6.05 11.51 -4.88
CA SER A 74 6.66 11.46 -6.22
C SER A 74 7.44 10.14 -6.46
N PRO A 75 7.20 9.44 -7.58
CA PRO A 75 7.77 8.12 -7.88
C PRO A 75 9.29 8.11 -8.06
N LEU A 76 9.95 9.28 -8.06
CA LEU A 76 11.38 9.43 -8.19
C LEU A 76 12.09 8.99 -6.88
N GLY A 77 12.25 7.69 -6.69
CA GLY A 77 13.09 7.16 -5.62
C GLY A 77 12.77 5.77 -5.10
N GLY A 78 11.64 5.15 -5.51
CA GLY A 78 11.27 3.80 -5.08
C GLY A 78 11.15 3.63 -3.56
N MET A 79 11.10 4.73 -2.81
CA MET A 79 11.14 4.75 -1.36
C MET A 79 10.42 5.99 -0.83
N MET A 80 9.58 5.79 0.17
CA MET A 80 8.96 6.87 0.94
C MET A 80 9.29 6.71 2.43
N HIS A 81 9.19 7.81 3.16
CA HIS A 81 9.42 7.83 4.59
C HIS A 81 8.18 8.33 5.32
N LEU A 82 7.66 7.47 6.19
CA LEU A 82 6.51 7.75 7.03
C LEU A 82 6.99 8.36 8.35
N PRO A 83 6.45 9.53 8.77
CA PRO A 83 6.81 10.12 10.05
C PRO A 83 6.37 9.26 11.24
N GLU A 84 5.28 8.49 11.06
CA GLU A 84 4.80 7.53 12.04
C GLU A 84 5.62 6.23 11.99
N LYS A 85 5.93 5.68 13.17
CA LYS A 85 6.55 4.36 13.31
C LYS A 85 5.49 3.29 13.37
N LEU A 86 5.35 2.52 12.30
CA LEU A 86 4.45 1.38 12.23
C LEU A 86 4.92 0.25 13.16
N HIS A 87 3.95 -0.45 13.75
CA HIS A 87 4.24 -1.69 14.47
C HIS A 87 4.42 -2.83 13.45
N LEU A 88 5.68 -3.16 13.14
CA LEU A 88 6.06 -4.24 12.22
C LEU A 88 5.97 -5.61 12.92
N GLY A 89 4.80 -5.94 13.44
CA GLY A 89 4.51 -7.15 14.19
C GLY A 89 3.09 -7.63 13.92
N VAL A 90 2.62 -8.61 14.70
CA VAL A 90 1.22 -9.06 14.71
C VAL A 90 0.41 -8.35 15.81
N GLY A 91 -0.92 -8.51 15.79
CA GLY A 91 -1.82 -8.05 16.85
C GLY A 91 -2.45 -6.68 16.60
N ASP A 92 -3.03 -6.08 17.63
CA ASP A 92 -3.94 -4.93 17.54
C ASP A 92 -3.41 -3.79 16.65
N LYS A 93 -2.16 -3.36 16.86
CA LYS A 93 -1.52 -2.32 16.02
C LYS A 93 -0.59 -2.88 14.93
N GLY A 94 -0.34 -4.18 14.91
CA GLY A 94 0.72 -4.81 14.12
C GLY A 94 0.34 -5.10 12.66
N ILE A 95 1.09 -4.61 11.68
CA ILE A 95 0.69 -4.69 10.27
C ILE A 95 0.81 -6.08 9.62
N ILE A 96 1.47 -7.06 10.24
CA ILE A 96 1.63 -8.42 9.68
C ILE A 96 0.29 -9.15 9.66
N GLY A 97 0.01 -9.84 8.56
CA GLY A 97 -1.25 -10.57 8.32
C GLY A 97 -2.39 -9.66 7.89
N ARG A 98 -2.13 -8.35 7.70
CA ARG A 98 -3.12 -7.39 7.23
C ARG A 98 -3.09 -7.22 5.73
N ARG A 99 -4.26 -6.96 5.17
CA ARG A 99 -4.45 -6.57 3.79
C ARG A 99 -3.82 -5.20 3.60
N VAL A 100 -3.11 -5.06 2.51
CA VAL A 100 -2.54 -3.82 2.01
C VAL A 100 -3.05 -3.59 0.60
N SER A 101 -3.36 -2.33 0.29
CA SER A 101 -3.86 -1.92 -1.02
C SER A 101 -3.14 -0.68 -1.51
N VAL A 102 -2.89 -0.61 -2.81
CA VAL A 102 -2.52 0.62 -3.50
C VAL A 102 -3.77 1.13 -4.21
N MET A 103 -4.16 2.37 -3.93
CA MET A 103 -5.39 2.98 -4.42
C MET A 103 -5.13 4.28 -5.18
N THR A 104 -6.04 4.67 -6.08
CA THR A 104 -6.01 6.00 -6.73
C THR A 104 -6.50 7.10 -5.78
N GLY A 105 -6.01 8.33 -5.96
CA GLY A 105 -6.21 9.46 -5.05
C GLY A 105 -7.56 10.18 -5.11
N SER A 106 -8.57 9.64 -5.81
CA SER A 106 -9.93 10.19 -5.72
C SER A 106 -10.60 9.69 -4.45
N THR A 107 -10.85 10.57 -3.49
CA THR A 107 -11.56 10.25 -2.25
C THR A 107 -13.02 9.88 -2.47
N GLN A 108 -13.61 10.24 -3.61
CA GLN A 108 -15.02 9.96 -3.91
C GLN A 108 -15.23 8.55 -4.49
N ARG A 109 -14.21 7.99 -5.16
CA ARG A 109 -14.21 6.64 -5.75
C ARG A 109 -12.78 6.09 -5.83
N PRO A 110 -12.15 5.73 -4.69
CA PRO A 110 -10.81 5.19 -4.70
C PRO A 110 -10.82 3.84 -5.42
N LEU A 111 -10.03 3.73 -6.49
CA LEU A 111 -9.90 2.49 -7.23
C LEU A 111 -8.72 1.70 -6.66
N THR A 112 -8.93 0.45 -6.28
CA THR A 112 -7.83 -0.44 -5.87
C THR A 112 -7.07 -0.90 -7.10
N LEU A 113 -5.78 -0.58 -7.17
CA LEU A 113 -4.88 -0.93 -8.27
C LEU A 113 -4.20 -2.28 -8.01
N ALA A 114 -3.83 -2.51 -6.76
CA ALA A 114 -3.22 -3.76 -6.32
C ALA A 114 -3.51 -4.02 -4.85
N GLU A 115 -3.46 -5.29 -4.48
CA GLU A 115 -3.71 -5.74 -3.12
C GLU A 115 -2.84 -6.95 -2.76
N GLY A 116 -2.59 -7.11 -1.47
CA GLY A 116 -1.88 -8.26 -0.94
C GLY A 116 -2.00 -8.31 0.58
N VAL A 117 -1.35 -9.29 1.17
CA VAL A 117 -1.23 -9.41 2.63
C VAL A 117 0.21 -9.15 3.02
N VAL A 118 0.42 -8.35 4.06
CA VAL A 118 1.75 -8.08 4.61
C VAL A 118 2.26 -9.36 5.28
N GLY A 119 3.34 -9.92 4.74
CA GLY A 119 4.04 -11.06 5.32
C GLY A 119 5.23 -10.63 6.19
N TRP A 120 5.78 -11.60 6.91
CA TRP A 120 7.12 -11.49 7.48
C TRP A 120 8.15 -11.89 6.42
N ASN A 121 9.27 -11.15 6.34
CA ASN A 121 10.43 -11.45 5.49
C ASN A 121 11.62 -11.79 6.39
#